data_AF-A0AAV2RWF1-F1
#
_entry.id   AF-A0AAV2RWF1-F1
#
_cell.length_a   1.000
_cell.length_b   1.000
_cell.length_c   1.000
_cell.angle_alpha   90.00
_cell.angle_beta   90.00
_cell.angle_gamma   90.00
#
_symmetry.space_group_name_H-M   'P 1'
#
loop_
_entity.id
_entity.type
_entity.pdbx_description
1 polymer ?
#
loop_
_entity_poly.entity_id
_entity_poly.type
_entity_poly.pdbx_seq_one_letter_code
_entity_poly.pdbx_strand_id
1 'polypeptide(L)'
;MADLNYLFTQTTEERPRKRKSRFSDEETIAMINAVADRKHILLRLGNRNNSNEKTLAWCQVTDEVNMVSFTHREVADVRKKFQDLRSVVKLKASGAGKKHKKSG
;
A
#
# COMPACT_ATOMS: atom_id res chain seq x y z
N MET A 1 -31.09 23.38 -33.28
CA MET A 1 -31.06 23.46 -31.80
C MET A 1 -29.92 22.58 -31.33
N ALA A 2 -28.81 23.16 -30.89
CA ALA A 2 -27.65 22.40 -30.43
C ALA A 2 -28.00 21.75 -29.09
N ASP A 3 -27.90 20.42 -29.06
CA ASP A 3 -28.26 19.54 -27.95
C ASP A 3 -27.33 19.82 -26.75
N LEU A 4 -27.91 20.20 -25.61
CA LEU A 4 -27.21 20.54 -24.35
C LEU A 4 -26.47 19.36 -23.71
N ASN A 5 -26.52 18.16 -24.30
CA ASN A 5 -25.74 17.00 -23.87
C ASN A 5 -24.25 17.05 -24.27
N TYR A 6 -23.82 18.01 -25.10
CA TYR A 6 -22.43 18.09 -25.55
C TYR A 6 -21.45 18.67 -24.51
N LEU A 7 -21.93 19.29 -23.43
CA LEU A 7 -21.07 19.91 -22.42
C LEU A 7 -20.87 19.09 -21.13
N PHE A 8 -21.51 17.91 -21.01
CA PHE A 8 -21.33 17.05 -19.82
C PHE A 8 -20.30 15.91 -20.01
N THR A 9 -19.74 15.76 -21.21
CA THR A 9 -18.83 14.65 -21.54
C THR A 9 -17.37 15.07 -21.76
N GLN A 10 -16.96 16.23 -21.23
CA GLN A 10 -15.55 16.63 -21.25
C GLN A 10 -14.95 16.65 -19.85
N THR A 11 -14.25 15.54 -19.55
CA THR A 11 -12.93 15.44 -18.87
C THR A 11 -12.81 14.22 -17.96
N THR A 12 -13.18 13.03 -18.45
CA THR A 12 -12.46 11.82 -18.04
C THR A 12 -11.15 11.77 -18.83
N GLU A 13 -10.19 12.59 -18.41
CA GLU A 13 -8.79 12.48 -18.81
C GLU A 13 -8.27 11.12 -18.34
N GLU A 14 -8.45 10.08 -19.17
CA GLU A 14 -7.70 8.83 -19.09
C GLU A 14 -6.23 9.15 -19.38
N ARG A 15 -5.55 9.75 -18.40
CA ARG A 15 -4.09 9.68 -18.35
C ARG A 15 -3.77 8.18 -18.37
N PRO A 16 -2.90 7.69 -19.27
CA PRO A 16 -2.45 6.30 -19.19
C PRO A 16 -1.98 6.12 -17.75
N ARG A 17 -2.62 5.23 -16.99
CA ARG A 17 -2.32 4.98 -15.58
C ARG A 17 -0.86 4.54 -15.53
N LYS A 18 0.07 5.50 -15.45
CA LYS A 18 1.49 5.26 -15.23
C LYS A 18 1.50 4.43 -13.97
N ARG A 19 1.80 3.15 -14.12
CA ARG A 19 1.86 2.23 -12.99
C ARG A 19 2.83 2.90 -12.03
N LYS A 20 2.36 3.28 -10.85
CA LYS A 20 3.24 3.77 -9.78
C LYS A 20 4.42 2.79 -9.72
N SER A 21 5.65 3.31 -9.66
CA SER A 21 6.84 2.48 -9.63
C SER A 21 6.65 1.37 -8.59
N ARG A 22 7.13 0.17 -8.88
CA ARG A 22 7.02 -0.94 -7.91
C ARG A 22 7.74 -0.53 -6.63
N PHE A 23 7.33 -1.11 -5.49
CA PHE A 23 8.08 -0.89 -4.27
C PHE A 23 9.51 -1.41 -4.45
N SER A 24 10.50 -0.55 -4.20
CA SER A 24 11.91 -0.94 -4.17
C SER A 24 12.18 -1.88 -2.98
N ASP A 25 13.29 -2.60 -3.04
CA ASP A 25 13.73 -3.43 -1.92
C ASP A 25 14.08 -2.56 -0.71
N GLU A 26 14.69 -1.39 -0.92
CA GLU A 26 14.96 -0.39 0.12
C GLU A 26 13.68 0.11 0.79
N GLU A 27 12.67 0.51 0.01
CA GLU A 27 11.35 0.92 0.51
C GLU A 27 10.68 -0.21 1.30
N THR A 28 10.86 -1.46 0.84
CA THR A 28 10.30 -2.64 1.49
C THR A 28 10.99 -2.91 2.84
N ILE A 29 12.32 -2.79 2.90
CA ILE A 29 13.10 -2.94 4.14
C ILE A 29 12.72 -1.83 5.12
N ALA A 30 12.67 -0.57 4.69
CA ALA A 30 12.25 0.56 5.52
C ALA A 30 10.85 0.34 6.11
N MET A 31 9.89 -0.09 5.27
CA MET A 31 8.55 -0.41 5.73
C MET A 31 8.54 -1.54 6.77
N ILE A 32 9.31 -2.61 6.56
CA ILE A 32 9.38 -3.74 7.50
C ILE A 32 9.97 -3.31 8.83
N ASN A 33 11.07 -2.55 8.82
CA ASN A 33 11.72 -2.05 10.02
C ASN A 33 10.79 -1.12 10.80
N ALA A 34 10.18 -0.13 10.13
CA ALA A 34 9.26 0.82 10.74
C ALA A 34 8.04 0.13 11.37
N VAL A 35 7.54 -0.95 10.75
CA VAL A 35 6.44 -1.76 11.30
C VAL A 35 6.92 -2.65 12.45
N ALA A 36 8.14 -3.17 12.40
CA ALA A 36 8.73 -3.99 13.46
C ALA A 36 8.92 -3.18 14.76
N ASP A 37 9.39 -1.94 14.65
CA ASP A 37 9.53 -1.01 15.78
C ASP A 37 8.17 -0.73 16.44
N ARG A 38 7.13 -0.61 15.60
CA ARG A 38 5.75 -0.34 16.02
C ARG A 38 4.89 -1.59 16.16
N LYS A 39 5.49 -2.78 16.25
CA LYS A 39 4.77 -4.07 16.29
C LYS A 39 3.74 -4.16 17.42
N HIS A 40 4.03 -3.51 18.55
CA HIS A 40 3.16 -3.49 19.72
C HIS A 40 1.83 -2.75 19.46
N ILE A 41 1.81 -1.81 18.51
CA ILE A 41 0.61 -1.08 18.08
C ILE A 41 -0.02 -1.75 16.85
N LEU A 42 0.81 -2.13 15.87
CA LEU A 42 0.35 -2.54 14.54
C LEU A 42 0.02 -4.03 14.41
N LEU A 43 0.71 -4.91 15.15
CA LEU A 43 0.62 -6.36 14.97
C LEU A 43 -0.02 -7.10 16.15
N ARG A 44 -0.12 -6.47 17.32
CA ARG A 44 -0.68 -7.12 18.52
C ARG A 44 -2.20 -7.33 18.37
N LEU A 45 -2.60 -8.59 18.28
CA LEU A 45 -4.00 -9.03 18.35
C LEU A 45 -4.52 -8.84 19.78
N GLY A 46 -5.75 -8.34 19.93
CA GLY A 46 -6.38 -8.14 21.25
C GLY A 46 -6.07 -6.82 21.94
N ASN A 47 -5.22 -5.96 21.34
CA ASN A 47 -5.01 -4.61 21.87
C ASN A 47 -6.19 -3.70 21.51
N ARG A 48 -6.82 -3.14 22.54
CA ARG A 48 -7.91 -2.15 22.49
C ARG A 48 -7.41 -0.76 22.04
N ASN A 49 -6.27 -0.71 21.37
CA ASN A 49 -5.69 0.52 20.83
C ASN A 49 -6.74 1.19 19.97
N ASN A 50 -6.92 2.49 20.20
CA ASN A 50 -7.87 3.28 19.45
C ASN A 50 -7.50 3.22 17.95
N SER A 51 -8.52 3.25 17.08
CA SER A 51 -8.31 3.23 15.62
C SER A 51 -7.37 4.34 15.14
N ASN A 52 -7.32 5.43 15.91
CA ASN A 52 -6.51 6.62 15.66
C ASN A 52 -5.02 6.35 15.87
N GLU A 53 -4.59 5.68 16.94
CA GLU A 53 -3.19 5.29 17.20
C GLU A 53 -2.66 4.37 16.10
N LYS A 54 -3.47 3.42 15.65
CA LYS A 54 -3.11 2.56 14.51
C LYS A 54 -2.96 3.40 13.24
N THR A 55 -3.86 4.34 13.02
CA THR A 55 -3.81 5.23 11.85
C THR A 55 -2.56 6.09 11.90
N LEU A 56 -2.26 6.71 13.03
CA LEU A 56 -1.07 7.52 13.26
C LEU A 56 0.22 6.71 13.07
N ALA A 57 0.30 5.51 13.65
CA ALA A 57 1.44 4.62 13.46
C ALA A 57 1.66 4.25 11.99
N TRP A 58 0.58 4.05 11.23
CA TRP A 58 0.67 3.83 9.79
C TRP A 58 1.07 5.08 8.99
N CYS A 59 0.66 6.27 9.42
CA CYS A 59 1.15 7.52 8.83
C CYS A 59 2.66 7.65 9.03
N GLN A 60 3.15 7.44 10.25
CA GLN A 60 4.59 7.49 10.54
C GLN A 60 5.40 6.48 9.72
N VAL A 61 4.90 5.24 9.59
CA VAL A 61 5.52 4.23 8.70
C VAL A 61 5.56 4.72 7.25
N THR A 62 4.49 5.39 6.80
CA THR A 62 4.41 5.92 5.43
C THR A 62 5.38 7.07 5.22
N ASP A 63 5.55 7.95 6.22
CA ASP A 63 6.52 9.05 6.18
C ASP A 63 7.95 8.49 6.07
N GLU A 64 8.30 7.47 6.86
CA GLU A 64 9.60 6.79 6.76
C GLU A 64 9.86 6.15 5.40
N VAL A 65 8.83 5.51 4.83
CA VAL A 65 8.92 4.94 3.48
C VAL A 65 9.05 6.05 2.44
N ASN A 66 8.35 7.17 2.62
CA ASN A 66 8.39 8.31 1.69
C ASN A 66 9.74 9.04 1.74
N MET A 67 10.45 9.04 2.87
CA MET A 67 11.82 9.58 2.95
C MET A 67 12.82 8.83 2.06
N VAL A 68 12.62 7.52 1.86
CA VAL A 68 13.47 6.68 1.00
C VAL A 68 12.87 6.46 -0.40
N SER A 69 11.62 6.89 -0.61
CA SER A 69 10.92 6.68 -1.87
C SER A 69 11.11 7.85 -2.82
N PHE A 70 11.34 7.54 -4.09
CA PHE A 70 11.28 8.53 -5.17
C PHE A 70 9.84 8.94 -5.52
N THR A 71 8.82 8.26 -4.99
CA THR A 71 7.41 8.53 -5.29
C THR A 71 6.59 8.56 -4.01
N HIS A 72 5.82 9.63 -3.82
CA HIS A 72 4.93 9.72 -2.67
C HIS A 72 3.91 8.55 -2.65
N ARG A 73 3.98 7.72 -1.60
CA ARG A 73 3.06 6.63 -1.33
C ARG A 73 2.00 7.09 -0.33
N GLU A 74 0.79 6.60 -0.52
CA GLU A 74 -0.27 6.79 0.48
C GLU A 74 -0.27 5.66 1.50
N VAL A 75 -0.82 5.95 2.68
CA VAL A 75 -0.95 4.98 3.77
C VAL A 75 -1.67 3.71 3.32
N ALA A 76 -2.67 3.82 2.44
CA ALA A 76 -3.40 2.69 1.89
C ALA A 76 -2.50 1.78 1.04
N ASP A 77 -1.60 2.34 0.23
CA ASP A 77 -0.66 1.60 -0.62
C ASP A 77 0.33 0.81 0.26
N VAL A 78 0.87 1.46 1.29
CA VAL A 78 1.83 0.87 2.25
C VAL A 78 1.17 -0.28 3.03
N ARG A 79 -0.04 -0.06 3.56
CA ARG A 79 -0.82 -1.10 4.25
C ARG A 79 -1.07 -2.32 3.37
N LYS A 80 -1.50 -2.10 2.12
CA LYS A 80 -1.75 -3.17 1.17
C LYS A 80 -0.49 -3.96 0.87
N LYS A 81 0.62 -3.26 0.56
CA LYS A 81 1.92 -3.89 0.31
C LYS A 81 2.37 -4.75 1.51
N PHE A 82 2.21 -4.26 2.73
CA PHE A 82 2.55 -5.02 3.93
C PHE A 82 1.66 -6.27 4.11
N GLN A 83 0.36 -6.18 3.86
CA GLN A 83 -0.55 -7.34 3.89
C GLN A 83 -0.19 -8.39 2.85
N ASP A 84 0.18 -7.95 1.63
CA ASP A 84 0.66 -8.84 0.58
C ASP A 84 1.94 -9.56 1.00
N LEU A 85 2.90 -8.83 1.60
CA LEU A 85 4.13 -9.43 2.14
C LEU A 85 3.83 -10.48 3.22
N ARG A 86 2.98 -10.16 4.20
CA ARG A 86 2.57 -11.14 5.23
C ARG A 86 1.93 -12.37 4.61
N SER A 87 1.10 -12.19 3.58
CA SER A 87 0.46 -13.29 2.87
C SER A 87 1.48 -14.16 2.14
N VAL A 88 2.45 -13.56 1.46
CA VAL A 88 3.55 -14.28 0.79
C VAL A 88 4.42 -15.03 1.78
N VAL A 89 4.80 -14.39 2.90
CA VAL A 89 5.61 -15.03 3.95
C VAL A 89 4.86 -16.20 4.58
N LYS A 90 3.58 -16.03 4.95
CA LYS A 90 2.75 -17.11 5.48
C LYS A 90 2.67 -18.28 4.49
N LEU A 91 2.48 -17.96 3.22
CA LEU A 91 2.37 -18.96 2.17
C LEU A 91 3.68 -19.73 1.94
N LYS A 92 4.82 -19.03 1.94
CA LYS A 92 6.15 -19.65 1.89
C LYS A 92 6.40 -20.53 3.11
N ALA A 93 6.04 -20.06 4.31
CA ALA A 93 6.16 -20.83 5.55
C ALA A 93 5.28 -22.09 5.54
N SER A 94 4.10 -22.03 4.89
CA SER A 94 3.22 -23.19 4.69
C SER A 94 3.59 -24.07 3.49
N GLY A 95 4.70 -23.78 2.77
CA GLY A 95 5.14 -24.55 1.61
C GLY A 95 4.29 -24.41 0.34
N ALA A 96 3.20 -23.64 0.37
CA ALA A 96 2.19 -23.58 -0.68
C ALA A 96 2.48 -22.45 -1.70
N GLY A 97 3.62 -22.43 -2.38
CA GLY A 97 3.99 -21.34 -3.31
C GLY A 97 2.90 -20.93 -4.32
N LYS A 98 2.46 -19.66 -4.30
CA LYS A 98 1.49 -19.10 -5.26
C LYS A 98 2.12 -19.08 -6.65
N LYS A 99 1.59 -19.90 -7.56
CA LYS A 99 1.82 -19.77 -9.00
C LYS A 99 1.33 -18.37 -9.43
N HIS A 100 2.21 -17.55 -9.96
CA HIS A 100 1.86 -16.24 -10.53
C HIS A 100 0.95 -16.47 -11.74
N LYS A 101 -0.35 -16.17 -11.65
CA LYS A 101 -1.21 -16.11 -12.84
C LYS A 101 -0.84 -14.85 -13.61
N LYS A 102 -0.16 -15.02 -14.75
CA LYS A 102 -0.06 -13.98 -15.78
C LYS A 102 -1.49 -13.69 -16.25
N SER A 103 -2.00 -12.49 -16.01
CA SER A 103 -3.17 -11.99 -16.75
C SER A 103 -2.71 -11.71 -18.19
N GLY A 104 -3.35 -12.38 -19.14
CA GLY A 104 -3.28 -12.06 -20.57
C GLY A 104 -4.05 -10.79 -20.90
#